data_AF-A0A553ACP1-F1
#
_entry.id   AF-A0A553ACP1-F1
#
_cell.length_a   1.000
_cell.length_b   1.000
_cell.length_c   1.000
_cell.angle_alpha   90.00
_cell.angle_beta   90.00
_cell.angle_gamma   90.00
#
_symmetry.space_group_name_H-M   'P 1'
#
loop_
_entity.id
_entity.type
_entity.pdbx_description
1 polymer ?
#
loop_
_entity_poly.entity_id
_entity_poly.type
_entity_poly.pdbx_seq_one_letter_code
_entity_poly.pdbx_strand_id
1 'polypeptide(L)'
;VARELSALVRVYGKPGCIVSDNGTEFTSRAILKWADENEVPWHYIDPGKPQQNAFIESFNGSLRDELLNEELFDSLDDARRKLALWR
;
A
#
# COMPACT_ATOMS: atom_id res chain seq x y z
N VAL A 1 -6.63 -1.68 6.52
CA VAL A 1 -6.54 -1.56 5.05
C VAL A 1 -7.72 -0.80 4.45
N ALA A 2 -8.97 -1.28 4.54
CA ALA A 2 -10.15 -0.63 3.92
C ALA A 2 -10.32 0.87 4.27
N ARG A 3 -10.08 1.26 5.53
CA ARG A 3 -10.08 2.68 5.95
C ARG A 3 -9.07 3.52 5.17
N GLU A 4 -7.85 3.02 5.03
CA GLU A 4 -6.78 3.73 4.32
C GLU A 4 -7.06 3.80 2.83
N LEU A 5 -7.55 2.72 2.21
CA LEU A 5 -7.99 2.75 0.81
C LEU A 5 -9.11 3.78 0.60
N SER A 6 -10.07 3.88 1.52
CA SER A 6 -11.13 4.89 1.45
C SER A 6 -10.57 6.32 1.55
N ALA A 7 -9.56 6.54 2.42
CA ALA A 7 -8.90 7.83 2.52
C ALA A 7 -8.14 8.18 1.22
N LEU A 8 -7.43 7.21 0.65
CA LEU A 8 -6.71 7.39 -0.61
C LEU A 8 -7.66 7.70 -1.78
N VAL A 9 -8.78 6.99 -1.89
CA VAL A 9 -9.80 7.25 -2.93
C VAL A 9 -10.38 8.65 -2.81
N ARG A 10 -10.56 9.18 -1.59
CA ARG A 10 -11.03 10.57 -1.40
C ARG A 10 -10.03 11.62 -1.87
N VAL A 11 -8.72 11.31 -1.78
CA VAL A 11 -7.65 12.26 -2.13
C VAL A 11 -7.25 12.16 -3.60
N TYR A 12 -7.13 10.95 -4.14
CA TYR A 12 -6.58 10.68 -5.48
C TYR A 12 -7.62 10.23 -6.50
N GLY A 13 -8.86 10.00 -6.07
CA GLY A 13 -9.90 9.39 -6.89
C GLY A 13 -9.82 7.86 -6.90
N LYS A 14 -10.83 7.25 -7.52
CA LYS A 14 -10.96 5.79 -7.61
C LYS A 14 -9.96 5.22 -8.63
N PRO A 15 -9.14 4.22 -8.27
CA PRO A 15 -8.25 3.57 -9.22
C PRO A 15 -9.03 2.66 -10.19
N GLY A 16 -8.44 2.38 -11.36
CA GLY A 16 -9.02 1.42 -12.32
C GLY A 16 -8.89 -0.04 -11.88
N CYS A 17 -7.88 -0.38 -11.07
CA CYS A 17 -7.65 -1.70 -10.49
C CYS A 17 -6.65 -1.57 -9.33
N ILE A 18 -6.76 -2.45 -8.33
CA ILE A 18 -5.75 -2.65 -7.30
C ILE A 18 -5.06 -3.99 -7.55
N VAL A 19 -3.72 -3.99 -7.49
CA VAL A 19 -2.90 -5.21 -7.56
C VAL A 19 -2.24 -5.43 -6.20
N SER A 20 -2.32 -6.65 -5.66
CA SER A 20 -1.66 -7.00 -4.39
C SER A 20 -1.15 -8.45 -4.38
N ASP A 21 -0.30 -8.76 -3.42
CA ASP A 21 -0.03 -10.15 -3.06
C ASP A 21 -1.24 -10.81 -2.38
N ASN A 22 -1.09 -12.11 -2.07
CA ASN A 22 -2.12 -12.93 -1.43
C ASN A 22 -2.11 -12.82 0.11
N GLY A 23 -1.56 -11.75 0.66
CA GLY A 23 -1.54 -11.46 2.09
C GLY A 23 -2.95 -11.50 2.69
N THR A 24 -3.03 -12.00 3.93
CA THR A 24 -4.31 -12.17 4.64
C THR A 24 -5.05 -10.85 4.87
N GLU A 25 -4.31 -9.75 4.93
CA GLU A 25 -4.82 -8.39 5.02
C GLU A 25 -5.58 -7.97 3.77
N PHE A 26 -5.23 -8.50 2.59
CA PHE A 26 -5.84 -8.19 1.30
C PHE A 26 -6.90 -9.21 0.89
N THR A 27 -6.74 -10.47 1.28
CA THR A 27 -7.68 -11.56 0.98
C THR A 27 -8.84 -11.66 1.99
N SER A 28 -8.89 -10.78 2.99
CA SER A 28 -9.96 -10.77 3.99
C SER A 28 -11.33 -10.41 3.40
N ARG A 29 -12.40 -10.96 3.99
CA ARG A 29 -13.80 -10.65 3.59
C ARG A 29 -14.12 -9.15 3.66
N ALA A 30 -13.49 -8.42 4.58
CA ALA A 30 -13.68 -6.98 4.71
C ALA A 30 -13.16 -6.22 3.48
N ILE A 31 -12.03 -6.67 2.89
CA ILE A 31 -11.46 -6.04 1.70
C ILE A 31 -12.21 -6.42 0.45
N LEU A 32 -12.60 -7.69 0.31
CA LEU A 32 -13.45 -8.11 -0.81
C LEU A 32 -14.77 -7.34 -0.84
N LYS A 33 -15.41 -7.17 0.33
CA LYS A 33 -16.62 -6.36 0.46
C LYS A 33 -16.37 -4.89 0.10
N TRP A 34 -15.27 -4.30 0.60
CA TRP A 34 -14.93 -2.91 0.29
C TRP A 34 -14.69 -2.71 -1.21
N ALA A 35 -13.98 -3.61 -1.87
CA ALA A 35 -13.68 -3.54 -3.29
C ALA A 35 -14.97 -3.61 -4.14
N ASP A 36 -15.89 -4.50 -3.77
CA ASP A 36 -17.22 -4.63 -4.40
C ASP A 36 -18.06 -3.35 -4.22
N GLU A 37 -18.19 -2.85 -2.98
CA GLU A 37 -18.96 -1.63 -2.67
C GLU A 37 -18.42 -0.37 -3.37
N ASN A 38 -17.11 -0.34 -3.66
CA ASN A 38 -16.46 0.80 -4.34
C ASN A 38 -16.30 0.56 -5.85
N GLU A 39 -16.72 -0.59 -6.38
CA GLU A 39 -16.54 -1.01 -7.77
C GLU A 39 -15.08 -0.84 -8.22
N VAL A 40 -14.15 -1.37 -7.42
CA VAL A 40 -12.72 -1.39 -7.69
C VAL A 40 -12.30 -2.84 -7.99
N PRO A 41 -11.92 -3.16 -9.23
CA PRO A 41 -11.34 -4.46 -9.56
C PRO A 41 -10.10 -4.74 -8.71
N TRP A 42 -9.96 -5.97 -8.25
CA TRP A 42 -8.81 -6.42 -7.47
C TRP A 42 -8.14 -7.61 -8.15
N HIS A 43 -6.84 -7.51 -8.40
CA HIS A 43 -6.04 -8.56 -9.02
C HIS A 43 -4.94 -9.02 -8.07
N TYR A 44 -4.98 -10.30 -7.70
CA TYR A 44 -3.91 -10.89 -6.91
C TYR A 44 -2.78 -11.35 -7.83
N ILE A 45 -1.54 -11.11 -7.43
CA ILE A 45 -0.39 -11.61 -8.18
C ILE A 45 -0.38 -13.15 -8.18
N ASP A 46 0.14 -13.71 -9.28
CA ASP A 46 0.33 -15.13 -9.43
C ASP A 46 1.46 -15.63 -8.51
N PRO A 47 1.27 -16.78 -7.83
CA PRO A 47 2.33 -17.41 -7.06
C PRO A 47 3.58 -17.64 -7.92
N GLY A 48 4.74 -17.20 -7.42
CA GLY A 48 6.02 -17.36 -8.13
C GLY A 48 6.24 -16.38 -9.30
N LYS A 49 5.45 -15.31 -9.43
CA LYS A 49 5.66 -14.23 -10.41
C LYS A 49 6.10 -12.91 -9.74
N PRO A 50 7.36 -12.82 -9.27
CA PRO A 50 7.85 -11.63 -8.56
C PRO A 50 7.78 -10.34 -9.38
N GLN A 51 7.83 -10.45 -10.72
CA GLN A 51 7.74 -9.29 -11.59
C GLN A 51 6.42 -8.52 -11.46
N GLN A 52 5.32 -9.19 -11.09
CA GLN A 52 4.03 -8.53 -10.87
C GLN A 52 4.01 -7.67 -9.60
N ASN A 53 4.94 -7.90 -8.66
CA ASN A 53 5.11 -7.11 -7.44
C ASN A 53 6.29 -6.12 -7.51
N ALA A 54 7.02 -6.07 -8.63
CA ALA A 54 8.30 -5.36 -8.71
C ALA A 54 8.21 -3.87 -8.36
N PHE A 55 7.10 -3.21 -8.69
CA PHE A 55 6.92 -1.80 -8.37
C PHE A 55 6.88 -1.53 -6.87
N ILE A 56 6.04 -2.25 -6.12
CA ILE A 56 5.92 -2.04 -4.68
C ILE A 56 7.16 -2.54 -3.94
N GLU A 57 7.81 -3.61 -4.41
CA GLU A 57 9.09 -4.07 -3.86
C GLU A 57 10.19 -3.03 -4.05
N SER A 58 10.30 -2.43 -5.23
CA SER A 58 11.26 -1.34 -5.48
C SER A 58 11.00 -0.13 -4.59
N PHE A 59 9.73 0.27 -4.45
CA PHE A 59 9.35 1.37 -3.57
C PHE A 59 9.69 1.07 -2.10
N ASN A 60 9.36 -0.13 -1.61
CA ASN A 60 9.66 -0.54 -0.25
C ASN A 60 11.17 -0.63 0.01
N GLY A 61 11.95 -1.04 -0.99
CA GLY A 61 13.41 -1.01 -0.97
C GLY A 61 13.93 0.41 -0.78
N SER A 62 13.58 1.33 -1.69
CA SER A 62 13.98 2.74 -1.59
C SER A 62 13.54 3.39 -0.28
N LEU A 63 12.29 3.21 0.13
CA LEU A 63 11.80 3.75 1.41
C LEU A 63 12.63 3.24 2.61
N ARG A 64 13.00 1.96 2.58
CA ARG A 64 13.79 1.37 3.65
C ARG A 64 15.21 1.92 3.67
N ASP A 65 15.86 1.90 2.51
CA ASP A 65 17.29 2.21 2.38
C ASP A 65 17.57 3.71 2.44
N GLU A 66 16.62 4.55 2.01
CA GLU A 66 16.82 6.00 1.93
C GLU A 66 16.21 6.75 3.13
N LEU A 67 15.34 6.12 3.90
CA LEU A 67 14.68 6.76 5.04
C LEU A 67 14.67 5.91 6.31
N LEU A 68 14.05 4.73 6.27
CA LEU A 68 13.76 3.99 7.51
C LEU A 68 15.03 3.51 8.22
N ASN A 69 16.10 3.20 7.47
CA ASN A 69 17.39 2.79 8.02
C ASN A 69 18.31 3.97 8.38
N GLU A 70 18.12 5.13 7.73
CA GLU A 70 19.01 6.29 7.87
C GLU A 70 18.55 7.25 8.99
N GLU A 71 17.27 7.19 9.36
CA GLU A 71 16.67 8.10 10.34
C GLU A 71 16.37 7.43 11.69
N LEU A 72 16.62 8.16 12.78
CA LEU A 72 16.07 7.84 14.10
C LEU A 72 14.70 8.48 14.25
N PHE A 73 13.71 7.75 14.78
CA PHE A 73 12.36 8.26 14.99
C PHE A 73 12.07 8.45 16.47
N ASP A 74 11.89 9.70 16.89
CA ASP A 74 11.68 10.02 18.31
C ASP A 74 10.22 9.78 18.75
N SER A 75 9.28 9.85 17.80
CA SER A 75 7.85 9.64 18.04
C SER A 75 7.12 9.30 16.74
N LEU A 76 5.84 8.91 16.86
CA LEU A 76 4.98 8.68 15.70
C LEU A 76 4.79 9.95 14.85
N ASP A 77 4.68 11.12 15.49
CA ASP A 77 4.50 12.39 14.78
C ASP A 77 5.80 12.82 14.10
N ASP A 78 6.95 12.53 14.71
CA ASP A 78 8.25 12.68 14.07
C ASP A 78 8.37 11.80 12.82
N ALA A 79 8.02 10.51 12.94
CA ALA A 79 8.01 9.59 11.81
C ALA A 79 7.10 10.05 10.67
N ARG A 80 5.88 10.50 10.98
CA ARG A 80 4.95 11.04 9.97
C ARG A 80 5.52 12.26 9.25
N ARG A 81 6.17 13.16 9.98
CA ARG A 81 6.80 14.36 9.42
C ARG A 81 7.96 13.99 8.51
N LYS A 82 8.86 13.10 8.93
CA LYS A 82 9.99 12.64 8.12
C LYS A 82 9.54 11.89 6.87
N LEU A 83 8.54 11.01 6.97
CA LEU A 83 7.91 10.34 5.82
C LEU A 83 7.29 11.34 4.84
N ALA A 84 6.65 12.40 5.33
CA ALA A 84 6.07 13.45 4.48
C ALA A 84 7.12 14.31 3.78
N LEU A 85 8.34 14.43 4.34
CA LEU A 85 9.46 15.16 3.74
C LEU A 85 10.23 14.32 2.71
N TRP A 86 10.27 13.00 2.90
CA TRP A 86 10.90 12.07 1.95
C TRP A 86 10.10 11.92 0.65
N ARG A 87 8.77 11.99 0.76
CA ARG A 87 7.83 11.92 -0.36
C ARG A 87 8.04 13.04 -1.39
#